data_AF-A0A4R1FPU9-F1
#
_entry.id   AF-A0A4R1FPU9-F1
#
_cell.length_a   1.000
_cell.length_b   1.000
_cell.length_c   1.000
_cell.angle_alpha   90.00
_cell.angle_beta   90.00
_cell.angle_gamma   90.00
#
_symmetry.space_group_name_H-M   'P 1'
#
loop_
_entity.id
_entity.type
_entity.pdbx_description
1 polymer ?
#
loop_
_entity_poly.entity_id
_entity_poly.type
_entity_poly.pdbx_seq_one_letter_code
_entity_poly.pdbx_strand_id
1 'polypeptide(L)'
;MTEQQFNKDSYRTPEYLFNWLYKRFKFDVDGCANHKNKLCFDYIGEGGIAEDFLDFDPLELVCELCEANLAFFVNPPYSNPLPFVQRAAALKQQGYLVVMLLPADKSTKWYGVINEQATEVIDIIGGRINFVHPLTGEEVKGNNKGSMVAVFDPTMQGLVTRQVALDFIKKWGE
;
A
#
# COMPACT_ATOMS: atom_id res chain seq x y z
N MET A 1 33.35 10.19 2.05
CA MET A 1 31.92 10.25 2.40
C MET A 1 31.42 8.82 2.36
N THR A 2 31.11 8.24 3.52
CA THR A 2 30.50 6.90 3.58
C THR A 2 29.15 6.98 2.89
N GLU A 3 28.95 6.20 1.83
CA GLU A 3 27.63 5.98 1.24
C GLU A 3 26.71 5.51 2.36
N GLN A 4 25.79 6.38 2.81
CA GLN A 4 24.67 5.94 3.62
C GLN A 4 23.94 4.87 2.82
N GLN A 5 23.92 3.64 3.33
CA GLN A 5 23.25 2.52 2.70
C GLN A 5 21.77 2.88 2.56
N PHE A 6 21.33 3.10 1.32
CA PHE A 6 19.97 3.51 1.02
C PHE A 6 18.96 2.46 1.53
N ASN A 7 17.95 2.90 2.29
CA ASN A 7 16.91 2.02 2.80
C ASN A 7 15.90 1.68 1.70
N LYS A 8 15.99 0.45 1.16
CA LYS A 8 15.08 -0.07 0.12
C LYS A 8 13.62 -0.14 0.55
N ASP A 9 13.33 -0.18 1.84
CA ASP A 9 11.96 -0.15 2.35
C ASP A 9 11.30 1.23 2.18
N SER A 10 12.06 2.27 1.77
CA SER A 10 11.54 3.62 1.52
C SER A 10 11.20 3.90 0.05
N TYR A 11 11.32 2.91 -0.84
CA TYR A 11 10.99 3.08 -2.25
C TYR A 11 9.55 3.54 -2.46
N ARG A 12 9.37 4.58 -3.26
CA ARG A 12 8.07 5.18 -3.55
C ARG A 12 7.32 4.36 -4.61
N THR A 13 6.01 4.25 -4.46
CA THR A 13 5.13 3.67 -5.48
C THR A 13 5.06 4.59 -6.70
N PRO A 14 5.15 4.09 -7.95
CA PRO A 14 4.98 4.93 -9.13
C PRO A 14 3.57 5.54 -9.21
N GLU A 15 3.50 6.78 -9.67
CA GLU A 15 2.24 7.54 -9.72
C GLU A 15 1.17 6.86 -10.58
N TYR A 16 1.55 6.23 -11.69
CA TYR A 16 0.58 5.51 -12.52
C TYR A 16 -0.15 4.40 -11.73
N LEU A 17 0.55 3.69 -10.83
CA LEU A 17 -0.08 2.63 -10.05
C LEU A 17 -0.95 3.22 -8.95
N PHE A 18 -0.42 4.22 -8.25
CA PHE A 18 -1.16 4.91 -7.19
C PHE A 18 -2.43 5.57 -7.73
N ASN A 19 -2.35 6.32 -8.83
CA ASN A 19 -3.48 7.00 -9.45
C ASN A 19 -4.55 6.03 -9.93
N TRP A 20 -4.15 4.89 -10.52
CA TRP A 20 -5.12 3.86 -10.91
C TRP A 20 -5.85 3.28 -9.70
N LEU A 21 -5.14 3.00 -8.60
CA LEU A 21 -5.74 2.56 -7.35
C LEU A 21 -6.62 3.65 -6.72
N TYR A 22 -6.17 4.89 -6.69
CA TYR A 22 -6.90 6.04 -6.17
C TYR A 22 -8.22 6.26 -6.94
N LYS A 23 -8.21 6.09 -8.28
CA LYS A 23 -9.44 6.13 -9.08
C LYS A 23 -10.47 5.08 -8.65
N ARG A 24 -10.01 3.91 -8.15
CA ARG A 24 -10.88 2.82 -7.67
C ARG A 24 -11.32 2.97 -6.21
N PHE A 25 -10.44 3.45 -5.35
CA PHE A 25 -10.57 3.30 -3.89
C PHE A 25 -10.53 4.61 -3.09
N LYS A 26 -10.17 5.74 -3.72
CA LYS A 26 -10.25 7.10 -3.13
C LYS A 26 -9.58 7.21 -1.76
N PHE A 27 -8.25 7.11 -1.74
CA PHE A 27 -7.47 7.11 -0.50
C PHE A 27 -7.42 8.47 0.18
N ASP A 28 -7.58 8.49 1.50
CA ASP A 28 -7.39 9.69 2.32
C ASP A 28 -5.95 9.76 2.84
N VAL A 29 -5.40 8.60 3.22
CA VAL A 29 -4.12 8.51 3.94
C VAL A 29 -3.15 7.54 3.26
N ASP A 30 -1.90 7.98 3.12
CA ASP A 30 -0.77 7.11 2.75
C ASP A 30 -0.19 6.49 4.02
N GLY A 31 -0.51 5.22 4.27
CA GLY A 31 -0.24 4.54 5.53
C GLY A 31 1.21 4.16 5.77
N CYS A 32 2.11 4.29 4.80
CA CYS A 32 3.54 3.96 4.96
C CYS A 32 4.41 4.93 4.15
N ALA A 33 4.53 6.16 4.63
CA ALA A 33 5.25 7.20 3.91
C ALA A 33 5.98 8.19 4.83
N ASN A 34 6.70 9.12 4.22
CA ASN A 34 7.31 10.28 4.84
C ASN A 34 7.11 11.49 3.92
N HIS A 35 7.55 12.67 4.38
CA HIS A 35 7.43 13.92 3.63
C HIS A 35 8.02 13.89 2.21
N LYS A 36 8.94 12.96 1.90
CA LYS A 36 9.59 12.86 0.58
C LYS A 36 8.90 11.88 -0.36
N ASN A 37 8.27 10.83 0.16
CA ASN A 37 7.73 9.75 -0.67
C ASN A 37 6.20 9.63 -0.66
N LYS A 38 5.49 10.40 0.18
CA LYS A 38 4.04 10.38 0.25
C LYS A 38 3.35 10.61 -1.09
N LEU A 39 2.21 9.96 -1.26
CA LEU A 39 1.32 10.11 -2.42
C LEU A 39 -0.03 10.73 -2.05
N CYS A 40 -0.46 10.60 -0.79
CA CYS A 40 -1.56 11.37 -0.22
C CYS A 40 -1.03 12.67 0.42
N PHE A 41 -1.95 13.61 0.68
CA PHE A 41 -1.63 14.79 1.48
C PHE A 41 -1.29 14.38 2.91
N ASP A 42 -2.16 13.58 3.53
CA ASP A 42 -1.97 13.02 4.86
C ASP A 42 -1.29 11.65 4.78
N TYR A 43 -0.38 11.38 5.71
CA TYR A 43 0.40 10.15 5.72
C TYR A 43 0.77 9.70 7.13
N ILE A 44 1.04 8.41 7.26
CA ILE A 44 1.53 7.79 8.50
C ILE A 44 3.01 7.43 8.32
N GLY A 45 3.83 7.87 9.28
CA GLY A 45 5.28 7.78 9.32
C GLY A 45 5.88 9.09 9.85
N GLU A 46 7.21 9.18 9.87
CA GLU A 46 7.94 10.30 10.51
C GLU A 46 7.40 11.68 10.11
N GLY A 47 6.88 12.41 11.09
CA GLY A 47 6.33 13.77 10.94
C GLY A 47 4.99 13.85 10.20
N GLY A 48 4.30 12.71 10.06
CA GLY A 48 2.95 12.62 9.50
C GLY A 48 1.84 12.85 10.54
N ILE A 49 0.61 12.51 10.16
CA ILE A 49 -0.57 12.60 11.04
C ILE A 49 -0.57 11.52 12.14
N ALA A 50 0.22 10.46 11.96
CA ALA A 50 0.61 9.51 12.99
C ALA A 50 2.02 8.98 12.67
N GLU A 51 2.74 8.50 13.69
CA GLU A 51 4.14 8.09 13.54
C GLU A 51 4.31 6.64 13.07
N ASP A 52 3.38 5.74 13.43
CA ASP A 52 3.47 4.31 13.12
C ASP A 52 2.12 3.72 12.69
N PHE A 53 2.10 3.09 11.52
CA PHE A 53 0.90 2.42 11.00
C PHE A 53 0.44 1.25 11.87
N LEU A 54 1.38 0.60 12.56
CA LEU A 54 1.10 -0.54 13.42
C LEU A 54 0.44 -0.14 14.74
N ASP A 55 0.60 1.13 15.15
CA ASP A 55 0.20 1.62 16.46
C ASP A 55 -0.31 3.08 16.38
N PHE A 56 -1.53 3.24 15.86
CA PHE A 56 -2.28 4.51 15.91
C PHE A 56 -3.75 4.23 16.28
N ASP A 57 -4.43 5.23 16.85
CA ASP A 57 -5.88 5.19 17.04
C ASP A 57 -6.56 5.79 15.80
N PRO A 58 -7.32 5.01 15.01
CA PRO A 58 -8.00 5.56 13.84
C PRO A 58 -9.07 6.60 14.20
N LEU A 59 -9.60 6.61 15.44
CA LEU A 59 -10.55 7.65 15.86
C LEU A 59 -9.89 9.03 15.97
N GLU A 60 -8.60 9.09 16.33
CA GLU A 60 -7.85 10.36 16.33
C GLU A 60 -7.75 10.93 14.92
N LEU A 61 -7.49 10.08 13.93
CA LEU A 61 -7.43 10.48 12.52
C LEU A 61 -8.81 10.90 11.99
N VAL A 62 -9.88 10.19 12.37
CA VAL A 62 -11.25 10.57 12.01
C VAL A 62 -11.56 11.99 12.51
N CYS A 63 -11.17 12.31 13.75
CA CYS A 63 -11.35 13.64 14.33
C CYS A 63 -10.53 14.70 13.59
N GLU A 64 -9.26 14.42 13.31
CA GLU A 64 -8.35 15.36 12.64
C GLU A 64 -8.78 15.65 11.20
N LEU A 65 -9.13 14.60 10.45
CA LEU A 65 -9.47 14.70 9.03
C LEU A 65 -10.95 15.03 8.78
N CYS A 66 -11.79 14.98 9.82
CA CYS A 66 -13.24 15.12 9.72
C CYS A 66 -13.88 14.15 8.71
N GLU A 67 -13.33 12.93 8.59
CA GLU A 67 -13.80 11.87 7.69
C GLU A 67 -13.98 10.56 8.47
N ALA A 68 -15.19 10.00 8.44
CA ALA A 68 -15.54 8.82 9.22
C ALA A 68 -15.12 7.50 8.54
N ASN A 69 -15.08 7.49 7.21
CA ASN A 69 -14.84 6.28 6.40
C ASN A 69 -13.45 6.34 5.75
N LEU A 70 -12.41 6.42 6.57
CA LEU A 70 -11.03 6.55 6.08
C LEU A 70 -10.62 5.36 5.19
N ALA A 71 -10.00 5.70 4.06
CA ALA A 71 -9.39 4.77 3.13
C ALA A 71 -7.85 4.94 3.13
N PHE A 72 -7.15 3.84 3.38
CA PHE A 72 -5.69 3.82 3.48
C PHE A 72 -5.06 3.13 2.26
N PHE A 73 -4.09 3.79 1.63
CA PHE A 73 -3.14 3.12 0.74
C PHE A 73 -1.91 2.71 1.54
N VAL A 74 -1.41 1.49 1.36
CA VAL A 74 -0.25 1.00 2.13
C VAL A 74 0.75 0.31 1.21
N ASN A 75 1.93 0.89 1.07
CA ASN A 75 3.12 0.24 0.50
C ASN A 75 4.11 -0.01 1.63
N PRO A 76 3.97 -1.11 2.40
CA PRO A 76 4.73 -1.31 3.62
C PRO A 76 6.20 -1.65 3.32
N PRO A 77 7.09 -1.62 4.33
CA PRO A 77 8.42 -2.23 4.25
C PRO A 77 8.35 -3.69 3.79
N TYR A 78 8.96 -4.02 2.66
CA TYR A 78 8.92 -5.38 2.09
C TYR A 78 9.78 -6.37 2.87
N SER A 79 10.68 -5.88 3.73
CA SER A 79 11.48 -6.69 4.65
C SER A 79 10.64 -7.38 5.72
N ASN A 80 9.48 -6.83 6.13
CA ASN A 80 8.61 -7.42 7.16
C ASN A 80 7.11 -7.11 6.95
N PRO A 81 6.44 -7.71 5.94
CA PRO A 81 5.05 -7.34 5.62
C PRO A 81 4.00 -7.84 6.62
N LEU A 82 4.29 -8.90 7.38
CA LEU A 82 3.29 -9.61 8.18
C LEU A 82 2.55 -8.72 9.20
N PRO A 83 3.21 -7.89 10.01
CA PRO A 83 2.50 -7.01 10.96
C PRO A 83 1.56 -6.02 10.26
N PHE A 84 1.97 -5.48 9.10
CA PHE A 84 1.17 -4.53 8.33
C PHE A 84 -0.09 -5.19 7.77
N VAL A 85 0.02 -6.43 7.28
CA VAL A 85 -1.12 -7.19 6.77
C VAL A 85 -2.09 -7.55 7.90
N GLN A 86 -1.57 -7.92 9.07
CA GLN A 86 -2.41 -8.16 10.27
C GLN A 86 -3.12 -6.88 10.70
N ARG A 87 -2.44 -5.74 10.67
CA ARG A 87 -3.01 -4.44 10.98
C ARG A 87 -4.10 -4.03 9.98
N ALA A 88 -3.88 -4.27 8.68
CA ALA A 88 -4.90 -4.04 7.66
C ALA A 88 -6.17 -4.85 7.90
N ALA A 89 -6.03 -6.13 8.29
CA ALA A 89 -7.16 -6.97 8.67
C ALA A 89 -7.90 -6.43 9.92
N ALA A 90 -7.18 -5.93 10.92
CA ALA A 90 -7.78 -5.33 12.11
C ALA A 90 -8.53 -4.03 11.79
N LEU A 91 -7.95 -3.14 10.98
CA LEU A 91 -8.59 -1.90 10.53
C LEU A 91 -9.87 -2.17 9.72
N LYS A 92 -9.86 -3.20 8.87
CA LYS A 92 -11.05 -3.67 8.18
C LYS A 92 -12.16 -4.08 9.14
N GLN A 93 -11.84 -4.82 10.21
CA GLN A 93 -12.83 -5.20 11.24
C GLN A 93 -13.40 -3.99 11.98
N GLN A 94 -12.67 -2.88 12.01
CA GLN A 94 -13.12 -1.61 12.59
C GLN A 94 -13.90 -0.71 11.61
N GLY A 95 -14.04 -1.13 10.35
CA GLY A 95 -14.84 -0.40 9.35
C GLY A 95 -14.03 0.45 8.36
N TYR A 96 -12.70 0.34 8.34
CA TYR A 96 -11.84 1.12 7.45
C TYR A 96 -11.37 0.34 6.23
N LEU A 97 -11.28 1.02 5.08
CA LEU A 97 -10.75 0.43 3.85
C LEU A 97 -9.22 0.46 3.87
N VAL A 98 -8.56 -0.67 3.63
CA VAL A 98 -7.09 -0.73 3.47
C VAL A 98 -6.73 -1.42 2.17
N VAL A 99 -5.93 -0.74 1.33
CA VAL A 99 -5.44 -1.28 0.06
C VAL A 99 -3.92 -1.34 0.09
N MET A 100 -3.39 -2.55 0.03
CA MET A 100 -1.96 -2.81 0.18
C MET A 100 -1.30 -3.18 -1.13
N LEU A 101 -0.13 -2.61 -1.43
CA LEU A 101 0.77 -3.07 -2.48
C LEU A 101 1.81 -4.01 -1.87
N LEU A 102 1.93 -5.24 -2.40
CA LEU A 102 2.79 -6.28 -1.83
C LEU A 102 3.54 -7.05 -2.92
N PRO A 103 4.65 -7.72 -2.58
CA PRO A 103 5.25 -8.73 -3.47
C PRO A 103 4.22 -9.81 -3.82
N ALA A 104 4.23 -10.31 -5.05
CA ALA A 104 3.37 -11.43 -5.47
C ALA A 104 3.94 -12.78 -4.97
N ASP A 105 4.01 -12.98 -3.65
CA ASP A 105 4.54 -14.19 -3.01
C ASP A 105 3.49 -14.87 -2.14
N LYS A 106 2.73 -15.77 -2.77
CA LYS A 106 1.60 -16.48 -2.18
C LYS A 106 2.01 -17.63 -1.24
N SER A 107 3.31 -17.88 -1.07
CA SER A 107 3.85 -18.96 -0.23
C SER A 107 4.07 -18.55 1.24
N THR A 108 3.90 -17.27 1.54
CA THR A 108 4.30 -16.66 2.80
C THR A 108 3.20 -16.70 3.87
N LYS A 109 3.59 -16.55 5.15
CA LYS A 109 2.63 -16.45 6.27
C LYS A 109 1.69 -15.26 6.13
N TRP A 110 2.20 -14.12 5.66
CA TRP A 110 1.39 -12.91 5.50
C TRP A 110 0.38 -13.08 4.36
N TYR A 111 0.66 -13.90 3.33
CA TYR A 111 -0.36 -14.27 2.36
C TYR A 111 -1.47 -15.13 2.95
N GLY A 112 -1.16 -15.97 3.94
CA GLY A 112 -2.19 -16.70 4.71
C GLY A 112 -3.23 -15.75 5.32
N VAL A 113 -2.78 -14.64 5.92
CA VAL A 113 -3.67 -13.60 6.46
C VAL A 113 -4.51 -12.95 5.37
N ILE A 114 -3.92 -12.62 4.22
CA ILE A 114 -4.66 -12.09 3.07
C ILE A 114 -5.74 -13.09 2.63
N ASN A 115 -5.39 -14.37 2.51
CA ASN A 115 -6.31 -15.40 2.05
C ASN A 115 -7.52 -15.57 2.99
N GLU A 116 -7.33 -15.34 4.28
CA GLU A 116 -8.38 -15.44 5.29
C GLU A 116 -9.19 -14.15 5.48
N GLN A 117 -8.57 -12.98 5.35
CA GLN A 117 -9.13 -11.71 5.83
C GLN A 117 -9.37 -10.66 4.73
N ALA A 118 -8.64 -10.71 3.61
CA ALA A 118 -8.84 -9.77 2.51
C ALA A 118 -10.10 -10.11 1.70
N THR A 119 -10.57 -9.15 0.92
CA THR A 119 -11.76 -9.28 0.06
C THR A 119 -11.40 -9.31 -1.43
N GLU A 120 -10.25 -8.76 -1.79
CA GLU A 120 -9.74 -8.83 -3.16
C GLU A 120 -8.22 -9.04 -3.18
N VAL A 121 -7.75 -9.92 -4.08
CA VAL A 121 -6.36 -9.95 -4.53
C VAL A 121 -6.34 -9.65 -6.02
N ILE A 122 -5.55 -8.65 -6.41
CA ILE A 122 -5.37 -8.26 -7.81
C ILE A 122 -3.91 -8.54 -8.19
N ASP A 123 -3.68 -9.61 -8.94
CA ASP A 123 -2.38 -9.93 -9.49
C ASP A 123 -2.06 -8.98 -10.65
N ILE A 124 -0.90 -8.33 -10.59
CA ILE A 124 -0.41 -7.48 -11.68
C ILE A 124 0.40 -8.34 -12.65
N ILE A 125 -0.07 -8.44 -13.89
CA ILE A 125 0.51 -9.29 -14.93
C ILE A 125 1.07 -8.47 -16.10
N GLY A 126 1.83 -9.11 -16.99
CA GLY A 126 2.36 -8.45 -18.19
C GLY A 126 3.54 -7.52 -17.96
N GLY A 127 4.18 -7.57 -16.78
CA GLY A 127 5.37 -6.78 -16.47
C GLY A 127 5.68 -6.75 -14.98
N ARG A 128 6.62 -5.90 -14.59
CA ARG A 128 6.96 -5.64 -13.18
C ARG A 128 6.91 -4.15 -12.92
N ILE A 129 6.55 -3.79 -11.69
CA ILE A 129 6.59 -2.41 -11.23
C ILE A 129 8.04 -2.05 -10.92
N ASN A 130 8.54 -1.01 -11.58
CA ASN A 130 9.77 -0.32 -11.20
C ASN A 130 9.40 0.75 -10.19
N PHE A 131 9.82 0.58 -8.93
CA PHE A 131 9.60 1.59 -7.91
C PHE A 131 10.49 2.81 -8.10
N VAL A 132 10.16 3.92 -7.46
CA VAL A 132 10.86 5.18 -7.60
C VAL A 132 11.76 5.43 -6.40
N HIS A 133 13.02 5.81 -6.64
CA HIS A 133 13.93 6.21 -5.58
C HIS A 133 13.49 7.57 -5.00
N PRO A 134 13.17 7.67 -3.70
CA PRO A 134 12.49 8.82 -3.12
C PRO A 134 13.32 10.10 -3.11
N LEU A 135 14.66 9.99 -3.24
CA LEU A 135 15.54 11.17 -3.29
C LEU A 135 15.88 11.62 -4.71
N THR A 136 15.93 10.71 -5.68
CA THR A 136 16.39 11.03 -7.04
C THR A 136 15.23 11.13 -8.02
N GLY A 137 14.06 10.57 -7.68
CA GLY A 137 12.91 10.49 -8.58
C GLY A 137 13.07 9.47 -9.70
N GLU A 138 14.19 8.72 -9.75
CA GLU A 138 14.46 7.76 -10.82
C GLU A 138 13.85 6.40 -10.53
N GLU A 139 13.41 5.71 -11.59
CA GLU A 139 12.99 4.33 -11.50
C GLU A 139 14.16 3.39 -11.13
N VAL A 140 13.91 2.55 -10.13
CA VAL A 140 14.85 1.50 -9.73
C VAL A 140 14.61 0.26 -10.57
N LYS A 141 15.60 -0.08 -11.39
CA LYS A 141 15.62 -1.30 -12.19
C LYS A 141 16.07 -2.50 -11.37
N GLY A 142 15.65 -3.69 -11.79
CA GLY A 142 16.10 -4.96 -11.19
C GLY A 142 15.17 -5.55 -10.14
N ASN A 143 13.97 -5.00 -9.94
CA ASN A 143 12.92 -5.72 -9.21
C ASN A 143 12.62 -7.06 -9.91
N ASN A 144 12.91 -8.16 -9.22
CA ASN A 144 12.77 -9.51 -9.78
C ASN A 144 11.46 -10.19 -9.40
N LYS A 145 10.70 -9.61 -8.45
CA LYS A 145 9.41 -10.13 -8.02
C LYS A 145 8.27 -9.41 -8.74
N GLY A 146 7.19 -10.15 -9.03
CA GLY A 146 5.92 -9.54 -9.38
C GLY A 146 5.31 -8.81 -8.18
N SER A 147 4.26 -8.05 -8.41
CA SER A 147 3.50 -7.39 -7.35
C SER A 147 2.03 -7.77 -7.44
N MET A 148 1.34 -7.68 -6.31
CA MET A 148 -0.10 -7.81 -6.22
C MET A 148 -0.67 -6.74 -5.30
N VAL A 149 -1.95 -6.47 -5.45
CA VAL A 149 -2.69 -5.60 -4.54
C VAL A 149 -3.62 -6.47 -3.70
N ALA A 150 -3.61 -6.26 -2.39
CA ALA A 150 -4.56 -6.87 -1.46
C ALA A 150 -5.51 -5.79 -0.94
N VAL A 151 -6.81 -6.03 -1.06
CA VAL A 151 -7.86 -5.10 -0.62
C VAL A 151 -8.55 -5.69 0.60
N PHE A 152 -8.59 -4.92 1.67
CA PHE A 152 -9.33 -5.20 2.89
C PHE A 152 -10.51 -4.24 2.96
N ASP A 153 -11.58 -4.60 2.27
CA ASP A 153 -12.80 -3.80 2.20
C ASP A 153 -13.76 -4.17 3.34
N PRO A 154 -14.12 -3.24 4.25
CA PRO A 154 -15.00 -3.51 5.39
C PRO A 154 -16.44 -3.81 4.97
N THR A 155 -16.83 -3.45 3.74
CA THR A 155 -18.20 -3.62 3.23
C THR A 155 -18.40 -4.90 2.43
N MET A 156 -17.35 -5.70 2.25
CA MET A 156 -17.35 -6.90 1.42
C MET A 156 -16.93 -8.15 2.19
N GLN A 157 -17.35 -9.31 1.69
CA GLN A 157 -17.01 -10.63 2.23
C GLN A 157 -16.58 -11.59 1.13
N GLY A 158 -15.80 -12.61 1.51
CA GLY A 158 -15.22 -13.56 0.58
C GLY A 158 -14.06 -12.97 -0.21
N LEU A 159 -13.11 -13.82 -0.59
CA LEU A 159 -11.96 -13.41 -1.38
C LEU A 159 -12.23 -13.60 -2.87
N VAL A 160 -12.09 -12.53 -3.64
CA VAL A 160 -12.03 -12.60 -5.10
C VAL A 160 -10.59 -12.41 -5.57
N THR A 161 -10.15 -13.24 -6.50
CA THR A 161 -8.86 -13.03 -7.19
C THR A 161 -9.10 -12.51 -8.61
N ARG A 162 -8.37 -11.47 -9.00
CA ARG A 162 -8.38 -10.89 -10.35
C ARG A 162 -6.97 -10.75 -10.89
N GLN A 163 -6.89 -10.54 -12.19
CA GLN A 163 -5.65 -10.17 -12.86
C GLN A 163 -5.86 -8.87 -13.61
N VAL A 164 -4.82 -8.03 -13.66
CA VAL A 164 -4.82 -6.80 -14.46
C VAL A 164 -3.46 -6.63 -15.14
N ALA A 165 -3.47 -6.26 -16.41
CA ALA A 165 -2.24 -6.01 -17.16
C ALA A 165 -1.58 -4.70 -16.73
N LEU A 166 -0.26 -4.68 -16.61
CA LEU A 166 0.52 -3.49 -16.25
C LEU A 166 0.28 -2.33 -17.23
N ASP A 167 0.20 -2.59 -18.53
CA ASP A 167 -0.07 -1.55 -19.54
C ASP A 167 -1.46 -0.94 -19.38
N PHE A 168 -2.44 -1.73 -18.90
CA PHE A 168 -3.77 -1.21 -18.58
C PHE A 168 -3.72 -0.32 -17.34
N ILE A 169 -2.98 -0.72 -16.30
CA ILE A 169 -2.75 0.13 -15.12
C ILE A 169 -2.10 1.44 -15.55
N LYS A 170 -1.03 1.40 -16.35
CA LYS A 170 -0.33 2.61 -16.83
C LYS A 170 -1.28 3.54 -17.56
N LYS A 171 -2.01 3.03 -18.56
CA LYS A 171 -2.99 3.80 -19.33
C LYS A 171 -4.04 4.50 -18.45
N TRP A 172 -4.55 3.83 -17.43
CA TRP A 172 -5.58 4.39 -16.55
C TRP A 172 -5.01 5.12 -15.32
N GLY A 173 -3.70 5.05 -15.12
CA GLY A 173 -2.94 5.70 -14.07
C GLY A 173 -2.33 7.04 -14.47
N GLU A 174 -2.29 7.32 -15.78
CA GLU A 174 -2.01 8.66 -16.32
C GLU A 174 -2.99 9.71 -15.79
#